data_AF-A0A933JZN9-F1
#
_entry.id   AF-A0A933JZN9-F1
#
_cell.length_a   1.000
_cell.length_b   1.000
_cell.length_c   1.000
_cell.angle_alpha   90.00
_cell.angle_beta   90.00
_cell.angle_gamma   90.00
#
_symmetry.space_group_name_H-M   'P 1'
#
loop_
_entity.id
_entity.type
_entity.pdbx_description
1 polymer ?
#
loop_
_entity_poly.entity_id
_entity_poly.type
_entity_poly.pdbx_seq_one_letter_code
_entity_poly.pdbx_strand_id
1 'polypeptide(L)'
;MVRLDRKSKECLAQAARLRRVSVSDYVRLVTVAQAVREVSAAEDQTIRLTAEEQLAFWEALNETPELTQAQRHLGEVMRGGS
;
A
#
# COMPACT_ATOMS: atom_id res chain seq x y z
N MET A 1 19.36 0.80 15.61
CA MET A 1 19.24 2.22 15.20
C MET A 1 18.87 2.24 13.73
N VAL A 2 17.69 2.75 13.36
CA VAL A 2 17.22 2.79 11.95
C VAL A 2 17.76 4.05 11.29
N ARG A 3 18.41 3.92 10.14
CA ARG A 3 18.88 5.06 9.34
C ARG A 3 17.76 5.51 8.41
N LEU A 4 17.37 6.77 8.55
CA LEU A 4 16.41 7.45 7.69
C LEU A 4 17.11 8.61 6.99
N ASP A 5 16.72 8.87 5.74
CA ASP A 5 17.12 10.07 5.03
C ASP A 5 16.54 11.33 5.71
N ARG A 6 17.08 12.49 5.34
CA ARG A 6 16.72 13.76 5.95
C ARG A 6 15.24 14.10 5.78
N LYS A 7 14.70 13.90 4.58
CA LYS A 7 13.30 14.22 4.25
C LYS A 7 12.34 13.36 5.08
N SER A 8 12.62 12.07 5.20
CA SER A 8 11.84 11.17 6.04
C SER A 8 11.85 11.58 7.52
N LYS A 9 13.01 12.00 8.06
CA LYS A 9 13.11 12.49 9.45
C LYS A 9 12.28 13.75 9.69
N GLU A 10 12.35 14.72 8.76
CA GLU A 10 11.59 15.97 8.85
C GLU A 10 10.09 15.70 8.81
N CYS A 11 9.64 14.80 7.94
CA CYS A 11 8.24 14.37 7.86
C CYS A 11 7.76 13.73 9.18
N LEU A 12 8.53 12.78 9.74
CA LEU A 12 8.18 12.13 11.01
C LEU A 12 8.15 13.12 12.18
N ALA A 13 9.10 14.07 12.22
CA ALA A 13 9.13 15.11 13.24
C ALA A 13 7.91 16.04 13.15
N GLN A 14 7.51 16.42 11.93
CA GLN A 14 6.29 17.19 11.69
C GLN A 14 5.05 16.44 12.20
N ALA A 15 4.92 15.17 11.84
CA ALA A 15 3.75 14.36 12.20
C ALA A 15 3.66 14.13 13.72
N ALA A 16 4.79 13.84 14.36
CA ALA A 16 4.87 13.70 15.82
C ALA A 16 4.47 15.00 16.54
N ARG A 17 4.95 16.14 16.04
CA ARG A 17 4.59 17.47 16.56
C ARG A 17 3.10 17.75 16.44
N LEU A 18 2.50 17.48 15.28
CA LEU A 18 1.06 17.64 15.06
C LEU A 18 0.23 16.78 16.03
N ARG A 19 0.74 15.60 16.40
CA ARG A 19 0.10 14.70 17.36
C ARG A 19 0.52 14.91 18.83
N ARG A 20 1.40 15.89 19.10
CA ARG A 20 1.92 16.22 20.44
C ARG A 20 2.57 15.03 21.17
N VAL A 21 3.30 14.21 20.43
CA VAL A 21 4.05 13.06 20.98
C VAL A 21 5.51 13.12 20.56
N SER A 22 6.37 12.33 21.19
CA SER A 22 7.76 12.18 20.74
C SER A 22 7.83 11.49 19.37
N VAL A 23 8.90 11.71 18.62
CA VAL A 23 9.09 11.04 17.31
C VAL A 23 9.14 9.52 17.48
N SER A 24 9.78 9.03 18.54
CA SER A 24 9.83 7.59 18.84
C SER A 24 8.44 7.01 19.14
N ASP A 25 7.62 7.73 19.90
CA ASP A 25 6.25 7.28 20.21
C ASP A 25 5.37 7.34 18.97
N TYR A 26 5.51 8.38 18.15
CA TYR A 26 4.80 8.46 16.87
C TYR A 26 5.11 7.26 15.98
N VAL A 27 6.39 6.93 15.79
CA VAL A 27 6.81 5.78 14.99
C VAL A 27 6.25 4.49 15.58
N ARG A 28 6.36 4.29 16.91
CA ARG A 28 5.79 3.11 17.58
C ARG A 28 4.28 2.99 17.33
N LEU A 29 3.52 4.06 17.54
CA LEU A 29 2.08 4.08 17.36
C LEU A 29 1.67 3.72 15.94
N VAL A 30 2.35 4.29 14.94
CA VAL A 30 2.05 4.03 13.52
C VAL A 30 2.45 2.61 13.11
N THR A 31 3.67 2.18 13.45
CA THR A 31 4.20 0.88 13.05
C THR A 31 3.44 -0.28 13.70
N VAL A 32 3.08 -0.17 14.98
CA VAL A 32 2.28 -1.23 15.64
C VAL A 32 0.90 -1.33 15.01
N ALA A 33 0.22 -0.20 14.77
CA ALA A 33 -1.08 -0.21 14.12
C ALA A 33 -1.02 -0.78 12.69
N GLN A 34 0.06 -0.51 11.95
CA GLN A 34 0.29 -1.08 10.63
C GLN A 34 0.53 -2.60 10.71
N ALA A 35 1.40 -3.06 11.61
CA ALA A 35 1.68 -4.47 11.79
C ALA A 35 0.42 -5.27 12.16
N VAL A 36 -0.43 -4.75 13.05
CA VAL A 36 -1.71 -5.38 13.38
C VAL A 36 -2.61 -5.53 12.16
N ARG A 37 -2.66 -4.51 11.29
CA ARG A 37 -3.44 -4.60 10.05
C ARG A 37 -2.91 -5.66 9.10
N GLU A 38 -1.59 -5.74 8.94
CA GLU A 38 -0.92 -6.71 8.06
C GLU A 38 -1.11 -8.15 8.55
N VAL A 39 -1.00 -8.38 9.86
CA VAL A 39 -1.24 -9.70 10.46
C VAL A 39 -2.68 -10.13 10.24
N SER A 40 -3.66 -9.30 10.59
CA SER A 40 -5.08 -9.65 10.39
C SER A 40 -5.43 -9.85 8.91
N ALA A 41 -4.87 -9.04 8.00
CA ALA A 41 -5.06 -9.22 6.56
C ALA A 41 -4.54 -10.59 6.08
N ALA A 42 -3.36 -10.99 6.55
CA ALA A 42 -2.76 -12.28 6.21
C ALA A 42 -3.53 -13.46 6.80
N GLU A 43 -4.01 -13.34 8.05
CA GLU A 43 -4.83 -14.37 8.70
C GLU A 43 -6.17 -14.57 8.00
N ASP A 44 -6.85 -13.47 7.64
CA ASP A 44 -8.16 -13.51 6.98
C ASP A 44 -8.06 -13.78 5.47
N GLN A 45 -6.84 -13.88 4.92
CA GLN A 45 -6.57 -13.97 3.48
C GLN A 45 -7.23 -12.83 2.68
N THR A 46 -7.25 -11.63 3.24
CA THR A 46 -7.85 -10.44 2.64
C THR A 46 -6.80 -9.42 2.23
N ILE A 47 -7.04 -8.68 1.15
CA ILE A 47 -6.23 -7.53 0.77
C ILE A 47 -6.82 -6.30 1.46
N ARG A 48 -6.09 -5.74 2.43
CA ARG A 48 -6.46 -4.46 3.07
C ARG A 48 -5.84 -3.31 2.30
N LEU A 49 -6.69 -2.59 1.58
CA LEU A 49 -6.33 -1.38 0.85
C LEU A 49 -6.48 -0.14 1.75
N THR A 50 -5.55 0.80 1.64
CA THR A 50 -5.70 2.17 2.14
C THR A 50 -6.86 2.89 1.42
N ALA A 51 -7.31 4.03 1.95
CA ALA A 51 -8.44 4.76 1.35
C ALA A 51 -8.16 5.18 -0.11
N GLU A 52 -6.94 5.60 -0.42
CA GLU A 52 -6.51 5.97 -1.78
C GLU A 52 -6.50 4.75 -2.70
N GLU A 53 -5.98 3.62 -2.24
CA GLU A 53 -5.99 2.37 -3.01
C GLU A 53 -7.41 1.81 -3.23
N GLN A 54 -8.30 1.96 -2.25
CA GLN A 54 -9.72 1.58 -2.41
C GLN A 54 -10.38 2.42 -3.50
N LEU A 55 -10.16 3.74 -3.50
CA LEU A 55 -10.71 4.62 -4.52
C LEU A 55 -10.19 4.22 -5.91
N ALA A 56 -8.87 4.08 -6.06
CA ALA A 56 -8.25 3.68 -7.32
C ALA A 56 -8.75 2.30 -7.81
N PHE A 57 -8.95 1.35 -6.89
CA PHE A 57 -9.52 0.04 -7.22
C PHE A 57 -10.95 0.15 -7.75
N TRP A 58 -11.80 0.95 -7.11
CA TRP A 58 -13.18 1.14 -7.56
C TRP A 58 -13.28 1.90 -8.87
N GLU A 59 -12.43 2.90 -9.08
CA GLU A 59 -12.31 3.61 -10.36
C GLU A 59 -11.92 2.63 -11.46
N ALA A 60 -10.90 1.81 -11.24
CA ALA A 60 -10.47 0.80 -12.22
C ALA A 60 -11.55 -0.24 -12.56
N LEU A 61 -12.42 -0.60 -11.61
CA LEU A 61 -13.56 -1.50 -11.86
C LEU A 61 -14.69 -0.85 -12.67
N ASN A 62 -14.81 0.48 -12.64
CA ASN A 62 -15.81 1.20 -13.43
C ASN A 62 -15.36 1.46 -14.88
N GLU A 63 -14.08 1.27 -15.17
CA GLU A 63 -13.51 1.39 -16.50
C GLU A 63 -13.56 0.04 -17.24
N THR A 64 -13.66 0.07 -18.57
CA THR A 64 -13.42 -1.13 -19.39
C THR A 64 -11.92 -1.18 -19.68
N PRO A 65 -11.15 -2.10 -19.08
CA PRO A 65 -9.72 -2.13 -19.27
C PRO A 65 -9.37 -2.63 -20.68
N GLU A 66 -8.66 -1.81 -21.44
CA GLU A 66 -8.02 -2.26 -22.68
C GLU A 66 -6.83 -3.16 -22.34
N LEU A 67 -6.85 -4.39 -22.83
CA LEU A 67 -5.72 -5.31 -22.63
C LEU A 67 -4.47 -4.73 -23.28
N THR A 68 -3.40 -4.66 -22.51
CA THR A 68 -2.06 -4.36 -23.02
C THR A 68 -1.61 -5.40 -24.05
N GLN A 69 -0.64 -5.05 -24.91
CA GLN A 69 -0.08 -6.02 -25.87
C GLN A 69 0.45 -7.29 -25.19
N ALA A 70 1.10 -7.14 -24.03
CA ALA A 70 1.61 -8.27 -23.25
C ALA A 70 0.47 -9.18 -22.73
N GLN A 71 -0.65 -8.62 -22.27
CA GLN A 71 -1.80 -9.40 -21.82
C GLN A 71 -2.51 -10.12 -22.98
N ARG A 72 -2.59 -9.48 -24.16
CA ARG A 72 -3.13 -10.13 -25.37
C ARG A 72 -2.26 -11.32 -25.79
N HIS A 73 -0.95 -11.10 -25.85
CA HIS A 73 0.01 -12.15 -26.19
C HIS A 73 -0.04 -13.32 -25.18
N LEU A 74 -0.07 -13.01 -23.88
CA LEU A 74 -0.24 -14.05 -22.85
C LEU A 74 -1.54 -14.83 -23.06
N GLY A 75 -2.65 -14.15 -23.38
CA GLY A 75 -3.93 -14.79 -23.69
C GLY A 75 -3.92 -15.64 -24.96
N GLU A 76 -3.09 -15.32 -25.95
CA GLU A 76 -2.85 -16.17 -27.12
C GLU A 76 -2.10 -17.43 -26.72
N VAL A 77 -1.00 -17.29 -25.98
CA VAL A 77 -0.20 -18.42 -25.47
C VAL A 77 -1.04 -19.37 -24.61
N MET A 78 -1.84 -18.83 -23.68
CA MET A 78 -2.72 -19.64 -22.82
C MET A 78 -3.82 -20.39 -23.58
N ARG A 79 -4.19 -19.91 -24.78
CA ARG A 79 -5.13 -20.59 -25.68
C ARG A 79 -4.45 -21.52 -26.67
N GLY A 80 -3.13 -21.72 -26.56
CA GLY A 80 -2.35 -22.56 -27.47
C GLY A 80 -2.00 -21.90 -28.80
N GLY A 81 -2.11 -20.58 -28.89
CA GLY A 81 -1.55 -19.81 -30.00
C GLY A 81 -0.04 -19.73 -29.85
N SER A 82 0.68 -20.15 -30.88
CA SER A 82 2.14 -20.08 -30.98
C SER A 82 2.65 -18.68 -31.24
#